data_AF-A0A955VLR5-F1
#
_entry.id   AF-A0A955VLR5-F1
#
_cell.length_a   1.000
_cell.length_b   1.000
_cell.length_c   1.000
_cell.angle_alpha   90.00
_cell.angle_beta   90.00
_cell.angle_gamma   90.00
#
_symmetry.space_group_name_H-M   'P 1'
#
loop_
_entity.id
_entity.type
_entity.pdbx_description
1 polymer ?
#
loop_
_entity_poly.entity_id
_entity_poly.type
_entity_poly.pdbx_seq_one_letter_code
_entity_poly.pdbx_strand_id
1 'polypeptide(L)'
;MSTDNAPALRPTGFGPLELDDRPITRRDLQFAPFEIEGASQIWVRDLALGQTHILSMHEIDVLSAMNGERSFREIFDDIRSRFVVDDGPLAQFCERLEWKFLILTLRNRDAFEKMQRWNKLKNKPKRHQYRRVPARDVLDGPFVIDPELRHDCLHSGHCCRQYAIVLTDDKLATLKKHRFETLPAERPSEFSDPSPPKEGEPQTHVLKRTEGDWCHFHVNDRCAVHAELGAAAKPIPCRLFPIDVIYTPQGIRPFLLHECATQHRTFASGTPIAERQEELRATLRAEPQMVLRATPESVYLLESLKVSYEAYRMLAWRMGRELEPSARPDRWWEKNAAIWSGLKSWYESSDEVAWPTLIDGIAETPHEPDAARRCSAAASIAVSLCEVVTMLALLHKWKLVRNLNSEYVRLDRFQSLLEGLVERLRDGQWPTLDAERDETAAYLRRFLHNHLDSHQALYYPTASDGFAVLRLLWICVATSVEASADEGLDELALVHRELAWWLTLFRFDEVRAALSDLPSAETEALLEC
;
A
#
# COMPACT_ATOMS: atom_id res chain seq x y z
N MET A 1 2.41 9.68 -23.50
CA MET A 1 1.60 8.83 -22.61
C MET A 1 2.54 8.15 -21.63
N SER A 2 2.40 8.40 -20.32
CA SER A 2 3.27 7.83 -19.29
C SER A 2 2.53 6.74 -18.52
N THR A 3 3.01 5.49 -18.64
CA THR A 3 2.60 4.36 -17.78
C THR A 3 3.62 4.07 -16.68
N ASP A 4 4.56 4.98 -16.40
CA ASP A 4 5.48 4.85 -15.26
C ASP A 4 4.80 5.40 -13.98
N ASN A 5 3.87 4.63 -13.41
CA ASN A 5 3.12 5.01 -12.20
C ASN A 5 3.33 4.07 -11.00
N ALA A 6 4.51 3.46 -10.89
CA ALA A 6 4.97 2.90 -9.62
C ALA A 6 6.27 3.62 -9.22
N PRO A 7 6.36 4.23 -8.02
CA PRO A 7 7.65 4.61 -7.47
C PRO A 7 8.37 3.32 -7.15
N ALA A 8 9.11 2.80 -8.12
CA ALA A 8 9.97 1.68 -7.86
C ALA A 8 11.06 2.19 -6.90
N LEU A 9 11.21 1.49 -5.78
CA LEU A 9 12.42 1.61 -4.97
C LEU A 9 13.55 1.10 -5.86
N ARG A 10 14.57 1.92 -6.14
CA ARG A 10 15.83 1.40 -6.66
C ARG A 10 16.30 0.39 -5.61
N PRO A 11 16.51 -0.89 -5.94
CA PRO A 11 17.21 -1.78 -5.03
C PRO A 11 18.54 -1.09 -4.71
N THR A 12 18.73 -0.74 -3.44
CA THR A 12 19.94 -0.09 -2.97
C THR A 12 21.10 -1.04 -3.28
N GLY A 13 21.94 -0.68 -4.25
CA GLY A 13 23.06 -1.51 -4.67
C GLY A 13 23.34 -1.59 -6.17
N PHE A 14 22.46 -1.08 -7.05
CA PHE A 14 22.83 -0.93 -8.46
C PHE A 14 23.63 0.35 -8.67
N GLY A 15 24.92 0.20 -8.96
CA GLY A 15 25.77 1.28 -9.46
C GLY A 15 25.34 1.73 -10.87
N PRO A 16 25.97 2.77 -11.42
CA PRO A 16 25.73 3.20 -12.80
C PRO A 16 25.98 2.05 -13.79
N LEU A 17 25.31 2.07 -14.95
CA LEU A 17 25.50 1.08 -16.00
C LEU A 17 26.99 0.94 -16.37
N GLU A 18 27.54 -0.27 -16.26
CA GLU A 18 28.92 -0.54 -16.70
C GLU A 18 28.90 -0.90 -18.19
N LEU A 19 29.48 -0.07 -19.05
CA LEU A 19 29.40 -0.26 -20.51
C LEU A 19 30.03 -1.59 -21.00
N ASP A 20 30.88 -2.21 -20.19
CA ASP A 20 31.55 -3.47 -20.52
C ASP A 20 30.75 -4.70 -20.06
N ASP A 21 29.64 -4.51 -19.32
CA ASP A 21 28.70 -5.59 -18.99
C ASP A 21 28.09 -6.18 -20.26
N ARG A 22 27.85 -7.49 -20.21
CA ARG A 22 27.21 -8.25 -21.29
C ARG A 22 25.78 -8.63 -20.90
N PRO A 23 24.78 -7.79 -21.21
CA PRO A 23 23.40 -8.03 -20.81
C PRO A 23 22.79 -9.21 -21.55
N ILE A 24 21.94 -9.96 -20.85
CA ILE A 24 21.16 -11.08 -21.38
C ILE A 24 19.68 -10.77 -21.20
N THR A 25 18.95 -10.67 -22.30
CA THR A 25 17.49 -10.64 -22.28
C THR A 25 16.95 -11.95 -21.76
N ARG A 26 16.04 -11.85 -20.80
CA ARG A 26 15.46 -13.03 -20.16
C ARG A 26 14.62 -13.86 -21.12
N ARG A 27 14.75 -15.18 -20.99
CA ARG A 27 14.04 -16.16 -21.85
C ARG A 27 12.56 -16.32 -21.51
N ASP A 28 12.13 -15.89 -20.33
CA ASP A 28 10.76 -15.98 -19.84
C ASP A 28 9.95 -14.70 -20.08
N LEU A 29 10.42 -13.84 -20.99
CA LEU A 29 9.65 -12.72 -21.54
C LEU A 29 8.83 -13.19 -22.75
N GLN A 30 7.55 -12.81 -22.79
CA GLN A 30 6.69 -12.98 -23.96
C GLN A 30 6.46 -11.64 -24.65
N PHE A 31 6.61 -11.63 -25.97
CA PHE A 31 6.42 -10.45 -26.80
C PHE A 31 5.11 -10.57 -27.57
N ALA A 32 4.29 -9.53 -27.54
CA ALA A 32 3.09 -9.43 -28.35
C ALA A 32 3.06 -8.07 -29.06
N PRO A 33 2.90 -8.03 -30.39
CA PRO A 33 2.74 -6.76 -31.10
C PRO A 33 1.47 -6.06 -30.63
N PHE A 34 1.53 -4.75 -30.49
CA PHE A 34 0.43 -3.91 -30.04
C PHE A 34 0.45 -2.58 -30.79
N GLU A 35 -0.58 -2.31 -31.57
CA GLU A 35 -0.72 -1.05 -32.30
C GLU A 35 -1.69 -0.13 -31.56
N ILE A 36 -1.22 1.08 -31.21
CA ILE A 36 -2.08 2.19 -30.78
C ILE A 36 -1.87 3.32 -31.77
N GLU A 37 -2.95 3.80 -32.41
CA GLU A 37 -2.96 5.07 -33.17
C GLU A 37 -1.83 5.19 -34.22
N GLY A 38 -1.46 4.07 -34.86
CA GLY A 38 -0.40 4.03 -35.87
C GLY A 38 1.03 4.00 -35.32
N ALA A 39 1.21 3.98 -33.99
CA ALA A 39 2.49 3.67 -33.36
C ALA A 39 2.57 2.16 -33.08
N SER A 40 3.54 1.49 -33.70
CA SER A 40 3.85 0.08 -33.41
C SER A 40 4.61 -0.03 -32.09
N GLN A 41 3.95 -0.55 -31.05
CA GLN A 41 4.53 -0.89 -29.76
C GLN A 41 4.53 -2.42 -29.58
N ILE A 42 5.29 -2.89 -28.60
CA ILE A 42 5.33 -4.31 -28.24
C ILE A 42 5.08 -4.44 -26.74
N TRP A 43 4.10 -5.25 -26.39
CA TRP A 43 3.89 -5.69 -25.01
C TRP A 43 4.90 -6.76 -24.66
N VAL A 44 5.67 -6.50 -23.60
CA VAL A 44 6.60 -7.45 -23.01
C VAL A 44 6.02 -7.93 -21.69
N ARG A 45 5.58 -9.19 -21.66
CA ARG A 45 5.05 -9.84 -20.46
C ARG A 45 6.16 -10.62 -19.77
N ASP A 46 6.48 -10.22 -18.54
CA ASP A 46 7.39 -10.94 -17.66
C ASP A 46 6.62 -12.09 -16.97
N LEU A 47 6.92 -13.33 -17.35
CA LEU A 47 6.22 -14.50 -16.80
C LEU A 47 6.66 -14.85 -15.37
N ALA A 48 7.90 -14.58 -14.96
CA ALA A 48 8.33 -14.88 -13.59
C ALA A 48 7.81 -13.85 -12.57
N LEU A 49 7.72 -12.57 -12.95
CA LEU A 49 7.27 -11.51 -12.06
C LEU A 49 5.78 -11.18 -12.26
N GLY A 50 5.18 -11.63 -13.36
CA GLY A 50 3.78 -11.35 -13.70
C GLY A 50 3.53 -9.89 -14.06
N GLN A 51 4.56 -9.18 -14.51
CA GLN A 51 4.49 -7.77 -14.92
C GLN A 51 4.31 -7.66 -16.44
N THR A 52 3.74 -6.55 -16.89
CA THR A 52 3.64 -6.22 -18.32
C THR A 52 4.28 -4.86 -18.54
N HIS A 53 5.09 -4.76 -19.58
CA HIS A 53 5.76 -3.54 -20.00
C HIS A 53 5.40 -3.24 -21.45
N ILE A 54 5.41 -1.97 -21.82
CA ILE A 54 5.19 -1.53 -23.20
C ILE A 54 6.50 -0.93 -23.66
N LEU A 55 7.04 -1.45 -24.75
CA LEU A 55 8.27 -0.96 -25.38
C LEU A 55 7.97 -0.49 -26.80
N SER A 56 8.64 0.57 -27.24
CA SER A 56 8.68 0.97 -28.64
C SER A 56 9.46 -0.04 -29.49
N MET A 57 9.30 0.02 -30.81
CA MET A 57 10.03 -0.86 -31.72
C MET A 57 11.56 -0.72 -31.58
N HIS A 58 12.06 0.52 -31.41
CA HIS A 58 13.49 0.77 -31.20
C HIS A 58 14.01 0.19 -29.88
N GLU A 59 13.22 0.29 -28.82
CA GLU A 59 13.56 -0.31 -27.52
C GLU A 59 13.62 -1.85 -27.60
N ILE A 60 12.80 -2.46 -28.47
CA ILE A 60 12.84 -3.90 -28.74
C ILE A 60 14.06 -4.29 -29.56
N ASP A 61 14.50 -3.48 -30.53
CA ASP A 61 15.75 -3.73 -31.25
C ASP A 61 16.95 -3.74 -30.29
N VAL A 62 16.99 -2.78 -29.36
CA VAL A 62 18.01 -2.71 -28.29
C VAL A 62 17.92 -3.94 -27.40
N LEU A 63 16.73 -4.30 -26.91
CA LEU A 63 16.52 -5.48 -26.06
C LEU A 63 16.90 -6.80 -26.78
N SER A 64 16.58 -6.92 -28.06
CA SER A 64 16.90 -8.10 -28.89
C SER A 64 18.39 -8.25 -29.15
N ALA A 65 19.16 -7.15 -29.08
CA ALA A 65 20.60 -7.18 -29.21
C ALA A 65 21.31 -7.76 -27.98
N MET A 66 20.65 -7.78 -26.82
CA MET A 66 21.19 -8.24 -25.53
C MET A 66 21.09 -9.77 -25.39
N ASN A 67 22.04 -10.49 -25.98
CA ASN A 67 22.08 -11.96 -25.95
C ASN A 67 23.17 -12.53 -25.02
N GLY A 68 23.91 -11.67 -24.31
CA GLY A 68 25.06 -12.02 -23.47
C GLY A 68 26.40 -12.12 -24.19
N GLU A 69 26.43 -12.00 -25.51
CA GLU A 69 27.67 -12.08 -26.29
C GLU A 69 28.33 -10.71 -26.42
N ARG A 70 27.52 -9.66 -26.60
CA ARG A 70 27.96 -8.28 -26.78
C ARG A 70 27.89 -7.47 -25.49
N SER A 71 28.82 -6.54 -25.31
CA SER A 71 28.76 -5.57 -24.22
C SER A 71 27.75 -4.45 -24.52
N PHE A 72 27.32 -3.68 -23.51
CA PHE A 72 26.52 -2.48 -23.74
C PHE A 72 27.22 -1.52 -24.73
N ARG A 73 28.54 -1.35 -24.63
CA ARG A 73 29.31 -0.52 -25.56
C ARG A 73 29.14 -0.95 -27.01
N GLU A 74 29.33 -2.25 -27.28
CA GLU A 74 29.19 -2.81 -28.63
C GLU A 74 27.75 -2.70 -29.15
N ILE A 75 26.77 -2.90 -28.27
CA ILE A 75 25.35 -2.72 -28.60
C ILE A 75 25.05 -1.25 -28.90
N PHE A 76 25.61 -0.31 -28.13
CA PHE A 76 25.39 1.13 -28.32
C PHE A 76 26.01 1.59 -29.64
N ASP A 77 27.21 1.12 -29.97
CA ASP A 77 27.86 1.37 -31.26
C ASP A 77 26.99 0.90 -32.44
N ASP A 78 26.45 -0.32 -32.36
CA ASP A 78 25.54 -0.88 -33.38
C ASP A 78 24.25 -0.06 -33.50
N ILE A 79 23.63 0.32 -32.38
CA ILE A 79 22.40 1.11 -32.36
C ILE A 79 22.63 2.51 -32.92
N ARG A 80 23.74 3.17 -32.57
CA ARG A 80 24.13 4.48 -33.12
C ARG A 80 24.39 4.45 -34.62
N SER A 81 24.86 3.31 -35.15
CA SER A 81 25.05 3.15 -36.60
C SER A 81 23.73 3.11 -37.38
N ARG A 82 22.63 2.74 -36.70
CA ARG A 82 21.29 2.57 -37.29
C ARG A 82 20.35 3.73 -36.98
N PHE A 83 20.54 4.41 -35.85
CA PHE A 83 19.65 5.44 -35.33
C PHE A 83 20.43 6.64 -34.80
N VAL A 84 19.86 7.84 -34.96
CA VAL A 84 20.41 9.07 -34.38
C VAL A 84 19.96 9.16 -32.92
N VAL A 85 20.73 8.55 -32.01
CA VAL A 85 20.45 8.54 -30.57
C VAL A 85 21.73 8.77 -29.77
N ASP A 86 21.64 9.60 -28.72
CA ASP A 86 22.75 9.87 -27.81
C ASP A 86 22.94 8.75 -26.77
N ASP A 87 24.14 8.65 -26.21
CA ASP A 87 24.49 7.63 -25.21
C ASP A 87 23.66 7.76 -23.92
N GLY A 88 23.29 9.00 -23.54
CA GLY A 88 22.53 9.29 -22.32
C GLY A 88 21.15 8.60 -22.28
N PRO A 89 20.25 8.89 -23.25
CA PRO A 89 18.96 8.21 -23.35
C PRO A 89 19.06 6.68 -23.45
N LEU A 90 20.07 6.16 -24.16
CA LEU A 90 20.27 4.72 -24.33
C LEU A 90 20.73 4.04 -23.03
N ALA A 91 21.64 4.68 -22.29
CA ALA A 91 22.06 4.24 -20.96
C ALA A 91 20.89 4.24 -19.98
N GLN A 92 20.12 5.34 -19.93
CA GLN A 92 18.92 5.42 -19.07
C GLN A 92 17.89 4.34 -19.42
N PHE A 93 17.71 4.02 -20.70
CA PHE A 93 16.83 2.93 -21.11
C PHE A 93 17.34 1.57 -20.60
N CYS A 94 18.63 1.27 -20.78
CA CYS A 94 19.23 0.02 -20.29
C CYS A 94 19.15 -0.11 -18.77
N GLU A 95 19.37 0.97 -18.03
CA GLU A 95 19.17 1.02 -16.57
C GLU A 95 17.71 0.71 -16.19
N ARG A 96 16.72 1.24 -16.92
CA ARG A 96 15.30 0.90 -16.70
C ARG A 96 15.03 -0.58 -16.96
N LEU A 97 15.62 -1.17 -18.01
CA LEU A 97 15.50 -2.60 -18.30
C LEU A 97 16.12 -3.46 -17.20
N GLU A 98 17.31 -3.10 -16.72
CA GLU A 98 18.03 -3.81 -15.66
C GLU A 98 17.24 -3.76 -14.34
N TRP A 99 16.66 -2.59 -14.04
CA TRP A 99 15.85 -2.37 -12.85
C TRP A 99 14.52 -3.11 -12.86
N LYS A 100 13.85 -3.14 -14.01
CA LYS A 100 12.64 -3.95 -14.24
C LYS A 100 12.98 -5.45 -14.38
N PHE A 101 14.26 -5.82 -14.24
CA PHE A 101 14.78 -7.16 -14.45
C PHE A 101 14.38 -7.77 -15.79
N LEU A 102 14.20 -6.96 -16.85
CA LEU A 102 13.94 -7.48 -18.20
C LEU A 102 15.21 -8.04 -18.83
N ILE A 103 16.36 -7.52 -18.37
CA ILE A 103 17.69 -7.99 -18.75
C ILE A 103 18.46 -8.39 -17.49
N LEU A 104 19.38 -9.34 -17.65
CA LEU A 104 20.27 -9.79 -16.60
C LEU A 104 21.71 -9.45 -16.96
N THR A 105 22.40 -8.78 -16.05
CA THR A 105 23.84 -8.58 -16.02
C THR A 105 24.43 -9.52 -14.96
N LEU A 106 25.76 -9.55 -14.81
CA LEU A 106 26.37 -10.24 -13.66
C LEU A 106 25.97 -9.57 -12.33
N ARG A 107 25.73 -8.26 -12.35
CA ARG A 107 25.45 -7.44 -11.17
C ARG A 107 24.05 -7.68 -10.61
N ASN A 108 23.04 -7.87 -11.47
CA ASN A 108 21.65 -8.04 -11.03
C ASN A 108 21.14 -9.48 -11.01
N ARG A 109 21.91 -10.46 -11.51
CA ARG A 109 21.49 -11.87 -11.57
C ARG A 109 21.13 -12.43 -10.19
N ASP A 110 21.99 -12.21 -9.18
CA ASP A 110 21.75 -12.71 -7.83
C ASP A 110 20.53 -12.04 -7.17
N ALA A 111 20.34 -10.73 -7.42
CA ALA A 111 19.17 -10.00 -6.94
C ALA A 111 17.88 -10.54 -7.58
N PHE A 112 17.91 -10.83 -8.88
CA PHE A 112 16.81 -11.44 -9.59
C PHE A 112 16.50 -12.84 -9.06
N GLU A 113 17.50 -13.70 -8.85
CA GLU A 113 17.30 -15.03 -8.27
C GLU A 113 16.70 -14.96 -6.86
N LYS A 114 17.21 -14.05 -6.01
CA LYS A 114 16.64 -13.82 -4.67
C LYS A 114 15.19 -13.37 -4.76
N MET A 115 14.88 -12.46 -5.67
CA MET A 115 13.50 -12.00 -5.91
C MET A 115 12.61 -13.12 -6.44
N GLN A 116 13.09 -13.97 -7.37
CA GLN A 116 12.34 -15.14 -7.83
C GLN A 116 12.09 -16.14 -6.71
N ARG A 117 13.09 -16.43 -5.87
CA ARG A 117 12.94 -17.29 -4.69
C ARG A 117 11.93 -16.69 -3.72
N TRP A 118 12.02 -15.39 -3.43
CA TRP A 118 11.08 -14.69 -2.57
C TRP A 118 9.67 -14.68 -3.16
N ASN A 119 9.49 -14.44 -4.46
CA ASN A 119 8.19 -14.52 -5.13
C ASN A 119 7.65 -15.96 -5.11
N LYS A 120 8.50 -16.97 -5.30
CA LYS A 120 8.11 -18.38 -5.19
C LYS A 120 7.69 -18.73 -3.77
N LEU A 121 8.37 -18.22 -2.75
CA LEU A 121 8.02 -18.41 -1.34
C LEU A 121 6.75 -17.63 -0.98
N LYS A 122 6.61 -16.38 -1.38
CA LYS A 122 5.41 -15.55 -1.14
C LYS A 122 4.18 -16.08 -1.88
N ASN A 123 4.36 -16.62 -3.09
CA ASN A 123 3.27 -17.15 -3.90
C ASN A 123 2.95 -18.63 -3.59
N LYS A 124 3.86 -19.40 -2.97
CA LYS A 124 3.61 -20.81 -2.58
C LYS A 124 2.43 -20.95 -1.62
N PRO A 125 2.34 -20.25 -0.47
CA PRO A 125 1.20 -20.37 0.43
C PRO A 125 -0.07 -19.80 -0.21
N LYS A 126 0.02 -18.64 -0.87
CA LYS A 126 -1.16 -17.90 -1.34
C LYS A 126 -1.90 -18.59 -2.49
N ARG A 127 -1.19 -19.27 -3.41
CA ARG A 127 -1.83 -19.99 -4.52
C ARG A 127 -2.39 -21.36 -4.12
N HIS A 128 -1.94 -21.94 -3.01
CA HIS A 128 -2.41 -23.25 -2.54
C HIS A 128 -3.52 -23.19 -1.50
N GLN A 129 -3.74 -22.05 -0.86
CA GLN A 129 -4.84 -21.96 0.11
C GLN A 129 -6.20 -22.00 -0.57
N TYR A 130 -6.41 -21.17 -1.61
CA TYR A 130 -7.71 -21.10 -2.25
C TYR A 130 -7.85 -22.15 -3.35
N ARG A 131 -8.85 -23.03 -3.20
CA ARG A 131 -9.31 -23.85 -4.32
C ARG A 131 -10.13 -22.96 -5.26
N ARG A 132 -10.23 -23.39 -6.51
CA ARG A 132 -11.12 -22.78 -7.51
C ARG A 132 -12.33 -23.70 -7.63
N VAL A 133 -13.53 -23.18 -7.42
CA VAL A 133 -14.77 -23.93 -7.56
C VAL A 133 -15.67 -23.23 -8.58
N PRO A 134 -16.22 -23.93 -9.58
CA PRO A 134 -17.24 -23.36 -10.45
C PRO A 134 -18.42 -22.85 -9.61
N ALA A 135 -18.89 -21.63 -9.86
CA ALA A 135 -19.97 -21.04 -9.08
C ALA A 135 -21.21 -21.94 -9.09
N ARG A 136 -21.56 -22.50 -10.25
CA ARG A 136 -22.69 -23.44 -10.42
C ARG A 136 -22.68 -24.63 -9.45
N ASP A 137 -21.51 -25.06 -8.98
CA ASP A 137 -21.39 -26.23 -8.11
C ASP A 137 -21.68 -25.88 -6.63
N VAL A 138 -21.68 -24.59 -6.28
CA VAL A 138 -21.83 -24.11 -4.88
C VAL A 138 -22.97 -23.11 -4.69
N LEU A 139 -23.64 -22.69 -5.77
CA LEU A 139 -24.66 -21.62 -5.75
C LEU A 139 -25.97 -21.97 -5.02
N ASP A 140 -26.23 -23.26 -4.84
CA ASP A 140 -27.38 -23.75 -4.05
C ASP A 140 -27.07 -23.81 -2.55
N GLY A 141 -25.82 -23.53 -2.17
CA GLY A 141 -25.42 -23.37 -0.78
C GLY A 141 -25.96 -22.08 -0.13
N PRO A 142 -25.86 -21.98 1.21
CA PRO A 142 -26.27 -20.79 1.94
C PRO A 142 -25.38 -19.58 1.57
N PHE A 143 -25.98 -18.40 1.58
CA PHE A 143 -25.23 -17.14 1.55
C PHE A 143 -25.00 -16.69 2.99
N VAL A 144 -23.74 -16.48 3.35
CA VAL A 144 -23.32 -16.00 4.67
C VAL A 144 -23.01 -14.51 4.53
N ILE A 145 -24.05 -13.69 4.62
CA ILE A 145 -23.96 -12.24 4.42
C ILE A 145 -23.82 -11.56 5.78
N ASP A 146 -22.84 -10.66 5.88
CA ASP A 146 -22.72 -9.78 7.04
C ASP A 146 -23.91 -8.80 7.06
N PRO A 147 -24.73 -8.75 8.13
CA PRO A 147 -25.93 -7.94 8.18
C PRO A 147 -25.65 -6.43 8.08
N GLU A 148 -24.42 -5.99 8.35
CA GLU A 148 -24.02 -4.59 8.25
C GLU A 148 -23.48 -4.21 6.87
N LEU A 149 -23.23 -5.20 6.00
CA LEU A 149 -22.71 -4.95 4.66
C LEU A 149 -23.77 -4.25 3.81
N ARG A 150 -23.48 -3.00 3.44
CA ARG A 150 -24.38 -2.12 2.67
C ARG A 150 -23.66 -1.54 1.47
N HIS A 151 -24.33 -1.50 0.32
CA HIS A 151 -23.78 -0.84 -0.85
C HIS A 151 -24.82 -0.52 -1.92
N ASP A 152 -24.75 0.72 -2.43
CA ASP A 152 -25.40 1.13 -3.67
C ASP A 152 -24.39 1.75 -4.64
N CYS A 153 -24.55 1.47 -5.93
CA CYS A 153 -23.76 2.11 -6.97
C CYS A 153 -24.23 3.55 -7.16
N LEU A 154 -23.39 4.53 -6.83
CA LEU A 154 -23.67 5.96 -7.04
C LEU A 154 -23.28 6.47 -8.44
N HIS A 155 -23.01 5.57 -9.38
CA HIS A 155 -22.72 5.91 -10.78
C HIS A 155 -21.56 6.91 -10.97
N SER A 156 -20.55 6.90 -10.10
CA SER A 156 -19.40 7.82 -10.20
C SER A 156 -18.49 7.54 -11.41
N GLY A 157 -18.72 6.44 -12.11
CA GLY A 157 -17.86 5.97 -13.20
C GLY A 157 -16.50 5.46 -12.77
N HIS A 158 -15.96 5.83 -11.60
CA HIS A 158 -14.54 5.62 -11.24
C HIS A 158 -14.04 4.17 -11.38
N CYS A 159 -14.90 3.20 -11.07
CA CYS A 159 -14.63 1.78 -11.24
C CYS A 159 -14.30 1.40 -12.71
N CYS A 160 -14.81 2.16 -13.67
CA CYS A 160 -14.52 2.01 -15.09
C CYS A 160 -13.09 2.39 -15.47
N ARG A 161 -12.28 2.97 -14.57
CA ARG A 161 -10.85 3.23 -14.80
C ARG A 161 -9.94 2.13 -14.25
N GLN A 162 -10.34 1.47 -13.18
CA GLN A 162 -9.38 0.75 -12.33
C GLN A 162 -9.11 -0.69 -12.74
N TYR A 163 -10.12 -1.44 -13.20
CA TYR A 163 -9.96 -2.87 -13.47
C TYR A 163 -10.28 -3.23 -14.91
N ALA A 164 -9.52 -4.19 -15.44
CA ALA A 164 -9.80 -4.80 -16.73
C ALA A 164 -11.16 -5.49 -16.67
N ILE A 165 -12.05 -5.14 -17.59
CA ILE A 165 -13.38 -5.75 -17.68
C ILE A 165 -13.28 -6.91 -18.65
N VAL A 166 -13.42 -8.12 -18.12
CA VAL A 166 -13.37 -9.35 -18.90
C VAL A 166 -14.78 -9.71 -19.40
N LEU A 167 -14.89 -10.04 -20.68
CA LEU A 167 -16.08 -10.52 -21.36
C LEU A 167 -15.91 -11.98 -21.77
N THR A 168 -17.01 -12.72 -21.72
CA THR A 168 -17.16 -14.01 -22.41
C THR A 168 -17.52 -13.80 -23.87
N ASP A 169 -17.30 -14.82 -24.71
CA ASP A 169 -17.68 -14.79 -26.13
C ASP A 169 -19.16 -14.43 -26.33
N ASP A 170 -20.06 -15.05 -25.54
CA ASP A 170 -21.50 -14.81 -25.63
C ASP A 170 -21.87 -13.36 -25.27
N LYS A 171 -21.25 -12.82 -24.21
CA LYS A 171 -21.48 -11.43 -23.82
C LYS A 171 -20.92 -10.47 -24.87
N LEU A 172 -19.74 -10.73 -25.41
CA LEU A 172 -19.15 -9.94 -26.49
C LEU A 172 -20.05 -9.95 -27.74
N ALA A 173 -20.52 -11.13 -28.15
CA ALA A 173 -21.42 -11.29 -29.29
C ALA A 173 -22.75 -10.55 -29.07
N THR A 174 -23.28 -10.55 -27.85
CA THR A 174 -24.48 -9.79 -27.48
C THR A 174 -24.25 -8.28 -27.61
N LEU A 175 -23.14 -7.78 -27.07
CA LEU A 175 -22.81 -6.34 -27.14
C LEU A 175 -22.52 -5.89 -28.58
N LYS A 176 -21.87 -6.72 -29.41
CA LYS A 176 -21.57 -6.41 -30.83
C LYS A 176 -22.83 -6.28 -31.70
N LYS A 177 -23.95 -6.88 -31.32
CA LYS A 177 -25.23 -6.76 -32.04
C LYS A 177 -25.92 -5.43 -31.81
N HIS A 178 -25.58 -4.73 -30.74
CA HIS A 178 -26.19 -3.44 -30.40
C HIS A 178 -25.37 -2.29 -30.96
N ARG A 179 -26.03 -1.35 -31.63
CA ARG A 179 -25.40 -0.10 -32.07
C ARG A 179 -25.60 0.94 -30.98
N PHE A 180 -24.55 1.23 -30.23
CA PHE A 180 -24.61 2.20 -29.14
C PHE A 180 -24.66 3.63 -29.68
N GLU A 181 -25.81 4.29 -29.56
CA GLU A 181 -26.01 5.66 -30.05
C GLU A 181 -25.30 6.70 -29.17
N THR A 182 -25.04 6.36 -27.90
CA THR A 182 -24.36 7.24 -26.95
C THR A 182 -22.84 7.22 -27.10
N LEU A 183 -22.26 6.23 -27.80
CA LEU A 183 -20.83 6.22 -28.07
C LEU A 183 -20.50 7.27 -29.14
N PRO A 184 -19.43 8.07 -28.96
CA PRO A 184 -18.91 8.95 -30.01
C PRO A 184 -18.65 8.15 -31.30
N ALA A 185 -18.97 8.75 -32.45
CA ALA A 185 -18.85 8.07 -33.75
C ALA A 185 -17.39 7.67 -34.08
N GLU A 186 -16.43 8.36 -33.48
CA GLU A 186 -14.99 8.10 -33.61
C GLU A 186 -14.54 6.88 -32.80
N ARG A 187 -15.37 6.34 -31.90
CA ARG A 187 -15.00 5.15 -31.12
C ARG A 187 -14.92 3.93 -32.05
N PRO A 188 -13.82 3.15 -31.96
CA PRO A 188 -13.70 1.92 -32.74
C PRO A 188 -14.88 0.98 -32.47
N SER A 189 -15.47 0.43 -33.54
CA SER A 189 -16.52 -0.59 -33.41
C SER A 189 -16.02 -1.87 -32.74
N GLU A 190 -14.70 -2.11 -32.79
CA GLU A 190 -14.05 -3.15 -32.02
C GLU A 190 -13.60 -2.61 -30.65
N PHE A 191 -14.29 -3.05 -29.61
CA PHE A 191 -14.14 -2.54 -28.25
C PHE A 191 -13.49 -3.53 -27.27
N SER A 192 -12.91 -4.62 -27.76
CA SER A 192 -12.27 -5.63 -26.92
C SER A 192 -11.11 -6.32 -27.62
N ASP A 193 -10.14 -6.79 -26.85
CA ASP A 193 -9.04 -7.62 -27.32
C ASP A 193 -9.15 -9.04 -26.75
N PRO A 194 -8.79 -10.09 -27.50
CA PRO A 194 -8.77 -11.44 -26.97
C PRO A 194 -7.74 -11.56 -25.84
N SER A 195 -8.15 -12.10 -24.70
CA SER A 195 -7.22 -12.52 -23.65
C SER A 195 -6.42 -13.74 -24.12
N PRO A 196 -5.16 -13.93 -23.68
CA PRO A 196 -4.46 -15.19 -23.90
C PRO A 196 -5.28 -16.35 -23.35
N PRO A 197 -5.57 -17.40 -24.15
CA PRO A 197 -6.31 -18.55 -23.67
C PRO A 197 -5.53 -19.22 -22.55
N LYS A 198 -6.25 -19.67 -21.53
CA LYS A 198 -5.69 -20.56 -20.51
C LYS A 198 -6.18 -21.97 -20.80
N GLU A 199 -5.29 -22.94 -20.71
CA GLU A 199 -5.62 -24.33 -20.99
C GLU A 199 -6.81 -24.80 -20.15
N GLY A 200 -7.86 -25.29 -20.82
CA GLY A 200 -9.10 -25.74 -20.19
C GLY A 200 -10.07 -24.64 -19.73
N GLU A 201 -9.76 -23.35 -19.93
CA GLU A 201 -10.68 -22.24 -19.68
C GLU A 201 -11.26 -21.70 -21.01
N PRO A 202 -12.53 -21.25 -21.05
CA PRO A 202 -13.11 -20.60 -22.23
C PRO A 202 -12.31 -19.36 -22.67
N GLN A 203 -12.35 -19.05 -23.97
CA GLN A 203 -11.81 -17.78 -24.48
C GLN A 203 -12.52 -16.61 -23.80
N THR A 204 -11.74 -15.59 -23.44
CA THR A 204 -12.26 -14.36 -22.86
C THR A 204 -11.69 -13.16 -23.61
N HIS A 205 -12.33 -12.01 -23.45
CA HIS A 205 -11.90 -10.76 -24.06
C HIS A 205 -11.77 -9.68 -23.00
N VAL A 206 -10.80 -8.79 -23.12
CA VAL A 206 -10.69 -7.62 -22.25
C VAL A 206 -11.23 -6.42 -22.99
N LEU A 207 -12.13 -5.65 -22.36
CA LEU A 207 -12.58 -4.38 -22.92
C LEU A 207 -11.42 -3.41 -23.09
N LYS A 208 -11.34 -2.80 -24.28
CA LYS A 208 -10.40 -1.74 -24.59
C LYS A 208 -10.62 -0.54 -23.68
N ARG A 209 -9.55 0.23 -23.48
CA ARG A 209 -9.58 1.51 -22.80
C ARG A 209 -9.64 2.65 -23.81
N THR A 210 -10.24 3.78 -23.44
CA THR A 210 -10.15 5.02 -24.21
C THR A 210 -8.89 5.79 -23.83
N GLU A 211 -8.60 6.86 -24.57
CA GLU A 211 -7.72 7.93 -24.10
C GLU A 211 -8.20 8.39 -22.71
N GLY A 212 -7.30 8.39 -21.72
CA GLY A 212 -7.62 8.65 -20.31
C GLY A 212 -7.94 7.43 -19.45
N ASP A 213 -7.69 6.21 -19.95
CA ASP A 213 -7.80 4.93 -19.22
C ASP A 213 -9.23 4.60 -18.72
N TRP A 214 -10.25 5.14 -19.38
CA TRP A 214 -11.63 4.75 -19.12
C TRP A 214 -12.01 3.50 -19.92
N CYS A 215 -12.94 2.71 -19.40
CA CYS A 215 -13.61 1.66 -20.16
C CYS A 215 -14.20 2.23 -21.47
N HIS A 216 -14.08 1.47 -22.56
CA HIS A 216 -14.66 1.82 -23.87
C HIS A 216 -16.13 2.26 -23.83
N PHE A 217 -16.93 1.76 -22.88
CA PHE A 217 -18.35 2.13 -22.77
C PHE A 217 -18.63 3.33 -21.86
N HIS A 218 -17.62 4.00 -21.30
CA HIS A 218 -17.86 5.15 -20.42
C HIS A 218 -18.14 6.42 -21.23
N VAL A 219 -19.26 7.10 -20.99
CA VAL A 219 -19.68 8.35 -21.64
C VAL A 219 -20.43 9.21 -20.62
N ASN A 220 -20.06 10.49 -20.46
CA ASN A 220 -20.78 11.47 -19.64
C ASN A 220 -21.19 10.94 -18.25
N ASP A 221 -20.21 10.43 -17.49
CA ASP A 221 -20.38 9.84 -16.15
C ASP A 221 -21.24 8.56 -16.08
N ARG A 222 -21.65 8.00 -17.22
CA ARG A 222 -22.43 6.76 -17.29
C ARG A 222 -21.79 5.73 -18.22
N CYS A 223 -22.26 4.50 -18.12
CA CYS A 223 -21.87 3.44 -19.04
C CYS A 223 -22.93 3.34 -20.15
N ALA A 224 -22.53 3.40 -21.42
CA ALA A 224 -23.41 3.27 -22.59
C ALA A 224 -24.26 1.99 -22.53
N VAL A 225 -23.65 0.86 -22.11
CA VAL A 225 -24.40 -0.40 -21.89
C VAL A 225 -25.51 -0.22 -20.86
N HIS A 226 -25.24 0.49 -19.77
CA HIS A 226 -26.28 0.75 -18.77
C HIS A 226 -27.33 1.73 -19.31
N ALA A 227 -26.90 2.82 -19.94
CA ALA A 227 -27.78 3.88 -20.41
C ALA A 227 -28.78 3.38 -21.46
N GLU A 228 -28.34 2.51 -22.37
CA GLU A 228 -29.15 2.05 -23.51
C GLU A 228 -29.78 0.68 -23.31
N LEU A 229 -29.09 -0.26 -22.63
CA LEU A 229 -29.54 -1.64 -22.46
C LEU A 229 -29.93 -2.00 -21.01
N GLY A 230 -29.78 -1.06 -20.07
CA GLY A 230 -30.09 -1.26 -18.66
C GLY A 230 -29.00 -1.99 -17.86
N ALA A 231 -29.14 -1.97 -16.53
CA ALA A 231 -28.13 -2.49 -15.61
C ALA A 231 -27.85 -3.99 -15.81
N ALA A 232 -28.87 -4.78 -16.14
CA ALA A 232 -28.77 -6.23 -16.34
C ALA A 232 -27.93 -6.61 -17.57
N ALA A 233 -27.85 -5.74 -18.58
CA ALA A 233 -27.08 -5.98 -19.80
C ALA A 233 -25.57 -5.81 -19.58
N LYS A 234 -25.14 -5.08 -18.54
CA LYS A 234 -23.73 -4.90 -18.20
C LYS A 234 -23.00 -6.25 -18.07
N PRO A 235 -21.68 -6.29 -18.38
CA PRO A 235 -20.86 -7.46 -18.08
C PRO A 235 -20.92 -7.81 -16.60
N ILE A 236 -20.80 -9.11 -16.27
CA ILE A 236 -20.91 -9.57 -14.89
C ILE A 236 -19.94 -8.89 -13.93
N PRO A 237 -18.64 -8.70 -14.25
CA PRO A 237 -17.74 -7.96 -13.38
C PRO A 237 -18.28 -6.58 -13.01
N CYS A 238 -18.94 -5.90 -13.96
CA CYS A 238 -19.54 -4.59 -13.75
C CYS A 238 -20.90 -4.62 -13.01
N ARG A 239 -21.58 -5.77 -12.97
CA ARG A 239 -22.82 -5.98 -12.21
C ARG A 239 -22.53 -6.35 -10.76
N LEU A 240 -21.49 -7.14 -10.53
CA LEU A 240 -21.06 -7.55 -9.21
C LEU A 240 -20.33 -6.41 -8.50
N PHE A 241 -19.46 -5.65 -9.20
CA PHE A 241 -18.65 -4.62 -8.57
C PHE A 241 -19.49 -3.61 -7.76
N PRO A 242 -19.08 -3.29 -6.52
CA PRO A 242 -17.86 -3.72 -5.81
C PRO A 242 -18.01 -4.97 -4.96
N ILE A 243 -19.10 -5.70 -5.09
CA ILE A 243 -19.30 -6.97 -4.40
C ILE A 243 -18.43 -8.02 -5.09
N ASP A 244 -17.53 -8.62 -4.34
CA ASP A 244 -16.85 -9.86 -4.71
C ASP A 244 -17.37 -10.99 -3.82
N VAL A 245 -17.19 -12.24 -4.26
CA VAL A 245 -17.75 -13.42 -3.62
C VAL A 245 -16.68 -14.49 -3.44
N ILE A 246 -16.63 -15.03 -2.23
CA ILE A 246 -15.76 -16.16 -1.88
C ILE A 246 -16.61 -17.31 -1.35
N TYR A 247 -16.33 -18.52 -1.80
CA TYR A 247 -16.90 -19.72 -1.20
C TYR A 247 -16.09 -20.07 0.06
N THR A 248 -16.76 -20.36 1.16
CA THR A 248 -16.16 -20.76 2.43
C THR A 248 -16.83 -22.05 2.91
N PRO A 249 -16.25 -22.75 3.92
CA PRO A 249 -16.91 -23.90 4.53
C PRO A 249 -18.35 -23.64 5.04
N GLN A 250 -18.72 -22.37 5.27
CA GLN A 250 -20.06 -22.00 5.71
C GLN A 250 -21.01 -21.61 4.57
N GLY A 251 -20.51 -21.46 3.35
CA GLY A 251 -21.31 -21.04 2.19
C GLY A 251 -20.66 -19.92 1.37
N ILE A 252 -21.48 -19.25 0.55
CA ILE A 252 -21.03 -18.12 -0.27
C ILE A 252 -21.03 -16.86 0.59
N ARG A 253 -19.87 -16.23 0.75
CA ARG A 253 -19.71 -14.98 1.49
C ARG A 253 -19.43 -13.83 0.52
N PRO A 254 -20.37 -12.89 0.31
CA PRO A 254 -20.08 -11.64 -0.36
C PRO A 254 -19.26 -10.72 0.55
N PHE A 255 -18.40 -9.90 -0.06
CA PHE A 255 -17.66 -8.83 0.60
C PHE A 255 -17.47 -7.67 -0.37
N LEU A 256 -17.12 -6.49 0.14
CA LEU A 256 -16.92 -5.30 -0.69
C LEU A 256 -15.43 -5.07 -0.97
N LEU A 257 -15.13 -4.84 -2.24
CA LEU A 257 -13.88 -4.33 -2.75
C LEU A 257 -13.75 -2.84 -2.38
N HIS A 258 -12.66 -2.48 -1.71
CA HIS A 258 -12.37 -1.12 -1.24
C HIS A 258 -11.91 -0.16 -2.34
N GLU A 259 -11.88 -0.65 -3.59
CA GLU A 259 -11.55 0.10 -4.79
C GLU A 259 -12.69 1.05 -5.22
N CYS A 260 -13.92 0.84 -4.74
CA CYS A 260 -15.05 1.71 -5.07
C CYS A 260 -14.92 3.09 -4.41
N ALA A 261 -14.66 4.10 -5.25
CA ALA A 261 -14.51 5.49 -4.81
C ALA A 261 -15.71 6.04 -4.01
N THR A 262 -16.90 5.47 -4.16
CA THR A 262 -18.12 5.90 -3.46
C THR A 262 -18.54 5.00 -2.31
N GLN A 263 -17.78 3.94 -1.98
CA GLN A 263 -18.14 3.00 -0.91
C GLN A 263 -18.36 3.70 0.43
N HIS A 264 -17.49 4.66 0.78
CA HIS A 264 -17.59 5.44 2.01
C HIS A 264 -18.92 6.21 2.15
N ARG A 265 -19.59 6.52 1.04
CA ARG A 265 -20.88 7.23 1.04
C ARG A 265 -22.07 6.30 1.22
N THR A 266 -21.88 4.99 0.98
CA THR A 266 -22.96 3.99 1.02
C THR A 266 -22.83 3.02 2.18
N PHE A 267 -21.78 3.12 3.00
CA PHE A 267 -21.55 2.20 4.11
C PHE A 267 -22.69 2.23 5.14
N ALA A 268 -23.22 3.42 5.45
CA ALA A 268 -24.33 3.57 6.39
C ALA A 268 -25.71 3.59 5.73
N SER A 269 -25.82 4.17 4.53
CA SER A 269 -27.10 4.46 3.87
C SER A 269 -27.43 3.55 2.70
N GLY A 270 -26.50 2.70 2.27
CA GLY A 270 -26.72 1.81 1.14
C GLY A 270 -27.70 0.69 1.47
N THR A 271 -28.27 0.10 0.41
CA THR A 271 -29.08 -1.12 0.50
C THR A 271 -28.26 -2.24 1.15
N PRO A 272 -28.80 -2.92 2.19
CA PRO A 272 -28.18 -4.13 2.73
C PRO A 272 -27.94 -5.17 1.65
N ILE A 273 -26.74 -5.75 1.62
CA ILE A 273 -26.42 -6.83 0.68
C ILE A 273 -27.31 -8.05 0.92
N ALA A 274 -27.79 -8.25 2.15
CA ALA A 274 -28.74 -9.31 2.49
C ALA A 274 -30.06 -9.20 1.70
N GLU A 275 -30.55 -7.98 1.46
CA GLU A 275 -31.76 -7.74 0.67
C GLU A 275 -31.54 -8.01 -0.84
N ARG A 276 -30.28 -8.00 -1.28
CA ARG A 276 -29.87 -8.25 -2.67
C ARG A 276 -29.39 -9.69 -2.91
N GLN A 277 -29.61 -10.60 -1.96
CA GLN A 277 -29.13 -11.98 -2.06
C GLN A 277 -29.61 -12.70 -3.33
N GLU A 278 -30.90 -12.61 -3.66
CA GLU A 278 -31.43 -13.29 -4.85
C GLU A 278 -30.94 -12.66 -6.16
N GLU A 279 -30.73 -11.34 -6.18
CA GLU A 279 -30.11 -10.63 -7.30
C GLU A 279 -28.66 -11.10 -7.52
N LEU A 280 -27.90 -11.22 -6.43
CA LEU A 280 -26.53 -11.76 -6.46
C LEU A 280 -26.54 -13.20 -6.96
N ARG A 281 -27.35 -14.07 -6.38
CA ARG A 281 -27.46 -15.48 -6.81
C ARG A 281 -27.85 -15.58 -8.29
N ALA A 282 -28.82 -14.80 -8.76
CA ALA A 282 -29.20 -14.74 -10.17
C ALA A 282 -28.05 -14.27 -11.06
N THR A 283 -27.28 -13.27 -10.62
CA THR A 283 -26.11 -12.76 -11.35
C THR A 283 -25.02 -13.83 -11.47
N LEU A 284 -24.72 -14.56 -10.40
CA LEU A 284 -23.72 -15.63 -10.41
C LEU A 284 -24.19 -16.84 -11.24
N ARG A 285 -25.49 -17.18 -11.19
CA ARG A 285 -26.08 -18.26 -12.03
C ARG A 285 -26.06 -17.93 -13.50
N ALA A 286 -26.19 -16.64 -13.87
CA ALA A 286 -26.20 -16.21 -15.25
C ALA A 286 -24.88 -16.53 -15.98
N GLU A 287 -23.77 -16.75 -15.27
CA GLU A 287 -22.52 -17.21 -15.88
C GLU A 287 -21.90 -18.42 -15.18
N PRO A 288 -22.28 -19.64 -15.63
CA PRO A 288 -21.83 -20.89 -15.02
C PRO A 288 -20.32 -21.13 -15.14
N GLN A 289 -19.65 -20.43 -16.07
CA GLN A 289 -18.19 -20.41 -16.22
C GLN A 289 -17.46 -19.61 -15.15
N MET A 290 -18.18 -18.83 -14.32
CA MET A 290 -17.53 -18.07 -13.26
C MET A 290 -16.97 -19.01 -12.19
N VAL A 291 -15.71 -18.77 -11.81
CA VAL A 291 -15.00 -19.57 -10.82
C VAL A 291 -14.82 -18.76 -9.56
N LEU A 292 -15.36 -19.27 -8.45
CA LEU A 292 -15.19 -18.68 -7.13
C LEU A 292 -13.87 -19.13 -6.52
N ARG A 293 -13.27 -18.23 -5.74
CA ARG A 293 -12.23 -18.60 -4.78
C ARG A 293 -12.91 -19.38 -3.65
N ALA A 294 -12.36 -20.53 -3.28
CA ALA A 294 -12.86 -21.38 -2.21
C ALA A 294 -11.84 -21.44 -1.08
N THR A 295 -12.26 -20.97 0.09
CA THR A 295 -11.47 -21.05 1.33
C THR A 295 -11.48 -22.51 1.81
N PRO A 296 -10.33 -23.08 2.16
CA PRO A 296 -10.25 -24.45 2.66
C PRO A 296 -10.81 -24.56 4.09
N GLU A 297 -11.10 -25.78 4.53
CA GLU A 297 -11.53 -26.09 5.92
C GLU A 297 -10.52 -25.64 6.99
N SER A 298 -9.28 -25.40 6.60
CA SER A 298 -8.20 -24.93 7.47
C SER A 298 -7.30 -23.96 6.73
N VAL A 299 -7.03 -22.81 7.32
CA VAL A 299 -6.20 -21.72 6.77
C VAL A 299 -4.90 -21.58 7.54
N TYR A 300 -3.85 -21.07 6.89
CA TYR A 300 -2.61 -20.75 7.57
C TYR A 300 -2.60 -19.27 7.92
N LEU A 301 -2.47 -18.94 9.21
CA LEU A 301 -2.28 -17.56 9.69
C LEU A 301 -0.81 -17.14 9.57
N LEU A 302 0.09 -18.08 9.86
CA LEU A 302 1.54 -17.97 9.71
C LEU A 302 2.04 -19.23 8.99
N GLU A 303 3.29 -19.23 8.54
CA GLU A 303 3.87 -20.38 7.83
C GLU A 303 3.75 -21.70 8.62
N SER A 304 3.85 -21.63 9.95
CA SER A 304 3.74 -22.78 10.86
C SER A 304 2.37 -22.93 11.53
N LEU A 305 1.51 -21.90 11.51
CA LEU A 305 0.26 -21.89 12.27
C LEU A 305 -0.94 -22.12 11.34
N LYS A 306 -1.38 -23.37 11.29
CA LYS A 306 -2.62 -23.79 10.62
C LYS A 306 -3.77 -23.82 11.61
N VAL A 307 -4.86 -23.13 11.32
CA VAL A 307 -6.08 -23.10 12.13
C VAL A 307 -7.28 -23.56 11.30
N SER A 308 -8.34 -24.04 11.94
CA SER A 308 -9.61 -24.31 11.23
C SER A 308 -10.21 -23.00 10.71
N TYR A 309 -11.04 -23.09 9.66
CA TYR A 309 -11.77 -21.92 9.16
C TYR A 309 -12.62 -21.27 10.26
N GLU A 310 -13.23 -22.07 11.13
CA GLU A 310 -14.01 -21.56 12.26
C GLU A 310 -13.15 -20.79 13.25
N ALA A 311 -11.97 -21.31 13.62
CA ALA A 311 -11.04 -20.61 14.49
C ALA A 311 -10.54 -19.30 13.84
N TYR A 312 -10.23 -19.31 12.54
CA TYR A 312 -9.90 -18.10 11.80
C TYR A 312 -11.04 -17.09 11.83
N ARG A 313 -12.28 -17.51 11.61
CA ARG A 313 -13.46 -16.64 11.65
C ARG A 313 -13.63 -15.98 13.01
N MET A 314 -13.49 -16.75 14.09
CA MET A 314 -13.54 -16.23 15.45
C MET A 314 -12.44 -15.20 15.72
N LEU A 315 -11.21 -15.48 15.26
CA LEU A 315 -10.09 -14.55 15.38
C LEU A 315 -10.33 -13.27 14.58
N ALA A 316 -10.77 -13.39 13.32
CA ALA A 316 -11.07 -12.25 12.45
C ALA A 316 -12.21 -11.39 13.03
N TRP A 317 -13.26 -12.02 13.57
CA TRP A 317 -14.35 -11.32 14.23
C TRP A 317 -13.87 -10.60 15.50
N ARG A 318 -13.06 -11.27 16.34
CA ARG A 318 -12.48 -10.65 17.54
C ARG A 318 -11.59 -9.47 17.17
N MET A 319 -10.67 -9.64 16.22
CA MET A 319 -9.84 -8.54 15.71
C MET A 319 -10.71 -7.41 15.16
N GLY A 320 -11.75 -7.73 14.40
CA GLY A 320 -12.72 -6.77 13.92
C GLY A 320 -13.31 -5.96 15.06
N ARG A 321 -13.78 -6.61 16.12
CA ARG A 321 -14.35 -5.96 17.32
C ARG A 321 -13.38 -5.16 18.16
N GLU A 322 -12.14 -5.62 18.32
CA GLU A 322 -11.10 -4.87 19.04
C GLU A 322 -10.63 -3.64 18.22
N LEU A 323 -10.70 -3.74 16.90
CA LEU A 323 -10.52 -2.61 15.98
C LEU A 323 -11.81 -1.78 15.82
N GLU A 324 -12.96 -2.30 16.25
CA GLU A 324 -14.25 -1.69 16.10
C GLU A 324 -14.43 -0.64 17.20
N PRO A 325 -14.78 0.58 16.83
CA PRO A 325 -14.28 1.68 17.61
C PRO A 325 -15.26 1.99 18.76
N SER A 326 -14.86 1.67 19.98
CA SER A 326 -14.99 2.65 21.07
C SER A 326 -14.27 3.98 20.70
N ALA A 327 -13.44 3.96 19.64
CA ALA A 327 -12.82 5.06 18.89
C ALA A 327 -13.60 5.53 17.64
N ARG A 328 -14.93 5.73 17.74
CA ARG A 328 -15.78 6.19 16.63
C ARG A 328 -15.21 7.49 16.02
N PRO A 329 -14.83 7.56 14.73
CA PRO A 329 -14.27 8.77 14.13
C PRO A 329 -15.23 9.97 14.21
N ASP A 330 -16.54 9.74 14.18
CA ASP A 330 -17.59 10.74 14.38
C ASP A 330 -17.47 11.41 15.75
N ARG A 331 -17.20 10.66 16.83
CA ARG A 331 -16.94 11.24 18.16
C ARG A 331 -15.52 11.78 18.32
N TRP A 332 -14.54 11.24 17.61
CA TRP A 332 -13.20 11.83 17.57
C TRP A 332 -13.23 13.18 16.85
N TRP A 333 -13.94 13.29 15.73
CA TRP A 333 -14.17 14.55 15.01
C TRP A 333 -15.00 15.51 15.85
N GLU A 334 -16.03 15.07 16.58
CA GLU A 334 -16.81 15.93 17.48
C GLU A 334 -16.02 16.36 18.73
N LYS A 335 -15.26 15.46 19.38
CA LYS A 335 -14.39 15.81 20.53
C LYS A 335 -13.26 16.75 20.14
N ASN A 336 -12.71 16.56 18.95
CA ASN A 336 -11.64 17.41 18.42
C ASN A 336 -12.19 18.53 17.53
N ALA A 337 -13.51 18.67 17.37
CA ALA A 337 -14.12 19.72 16.54
C ALA A 337 -13.75 21.10 17.07
N ALA A 338 -13.69 21.26 18.39
CA ALA A 338 -13.22 22.50 19.02
C ALA A 338 -11.73 22.77 18.71
N ILE A 339 -10.89 21.73 18.68
CA ILE A 339 -9.47 21.83 18.34
C ILE A 339 -9.29 22.18 16.85
N TRP A 340 -10.06 21.55 15.97
CA TRP A 340 -10.03 21.79 14.53
C TRP A 340 -10.67 23.12 14.12
N SER A 341 -11.79 23.52 14.74
CA SER A 341 -12.35 24.88 14.58
C SER A 341 -11.43 25.93 15.19
N GLY A 342 -10.73 25.62 16.28
CA GLY A 342 -9.69 26.47 16.84
C GLY A 342 -8.52 26.65 15.87
N LEU A 343 -7.96 25.55 15.35
CA LEU A 343 -6.89 25.55 14.34
C LEU A 343 -7.29 26.24 13.03
N LYS A 344 -8.53 26.04 12.59
CA LYS A 344 -9.06 26.67 11.38
C LYS A 344 -9.32 28.16 11.58
N SER A 345 -10.00 28.55 12.67
CA SER A 345 -10.24 29.96 13.01
C SER A 345 -8.91 30.68 13.29
N TRP A 346 -7.90 29.98 13.83
CA TRP A 346 -6.55 30.48 14.06
C TRP A 346 -5.79 30.69 12.74
N TYR A 347 -5.78 29.69 11.85
CA TYR A 347 -5.20 29.80 10.50
C TYR A 347 -5.84 30.92 9.67
N GLU A 348 -7.15 31.12 9.83
CA GLU A 348 -7.92 32.15 9.14
C GLU A 348 -7.78 33.54 9.80
N SER A 349 -7.17 33.66 10.99
CA SER A 349 -7.00 34.93 11.73
C SER A 349 -5.56 35.32 12.03
N SER A 350 -4.57 34.46 11.75
CA SER A 350 -3.17 34.73 12.09
C SER A 350 -2.46 35.55 11.01
N ASP A 351 -2.66 36.87 11.04
CA ASP A 351 -1.55 37.80 10.76
C ASP A 351 -0.81 38.01 12.09
N GLU A 352 0.43 37.52 12.15
CA GLU A 352 1.47 37.80 13.15
C GLU A 352 1.19 37.63 14.67
N VAL A 353 1.97 36.72 15.29
CA VAL A 353 2.39 36.69 16.71
C VAL A 353 1.33 36.29 17.77
N ALA A 354 1.29 35.00 18.15
CA ALA A 354 0.77 34.57 19.47
C ALA A 354 1.10 33.11 19.89
N TRP A 355 2.31 32.58 19.64
CA TRP A 355 2.71 31.31 20.29
C TRP A 355 3.02 31.45 21.80
N PRO A 356 3.67 32.53 22.29
CA PRO A 356 4.06 32.62 23.71
C PRO A 356 2.88 32.52 24.70
N THR A 357 1.73 33.12 24.38
CA THR A 357 0.61 33.28 25.32
C THR A 357 -0.12 31.97 25.66
N LEU A 358 -0.07 30.95 24.78
CA LEU A 358 -0.67 29.64 25.05
C LEU A 358 0.21 28.80 26.00
N ILE A 359 1.53 28.99 25.95
CA ILE A 359 2.49 28.34 26.87
C ILE A 359 2.56 29.09 28.20
N ASP A 360 2.55 30.43 28.17
CA ASP A 360 2.60 31.26 29.38
C ASP A 360 1.38 31.00 30.29
N GLY A 361 0.20 30.74 29.70
CA GLY A 361 -0.99 30.30 30.45
C GLY A 361 -0.87 28.91 31.09
N ILE A 362 0.02 28.05 30.60
CA ILE A 362 0.36 26.75 31.22
C ILE A 362 1.47 26.93 32.27
N ALA A 363 2.36 27.91 32.07
CA ALA A 363 3.53 28.18 32.92
C ALA A 363 3.24 29.01 34.18
N GLU A 364 2.23 29.88 34.20
CA GLU A 364 1.98 30.82 35.31
C GLU A 364 1.20 30.23 36.52
N THR A 365 1.14 28.90 36.66
CA THR A 365 0.58 28.29 37.89
C THR A 365 1.63 28.38 39.01
N PRO A 366 1.35 28.98 40.19
CA PRO A 366 2.39 29.28 41.18
C PRO A 366 3.15 28.03 41.64
N HIS A 367 4.49 28.12 41.58
CA HIS A 367 5.43 27.06 41.92
C HIS A 367 5.68 26.97 43.43
N GLU A 368 5.41 25.80 44.02
CA GLU A 368 6.03 25.34 45.27
C GLU A 368 7.04 24.20 44.96
N PRO A 369 8.09 24.03 45.78
CA PRO A 369 9.37 23.46 45.35
C PRO A 369 9.48 21.96 45.64
N ASP A 370 8.62 21.12 45.03
CA ASP A 370 8.67 19.67 45.29
C ASP A 370 9.02 18.81 44.06
N ALA A 371 9.85 17.79 44.30
CA ALA A 371 10.48 16.94 43.28
C ALA A 371 9.46 16.13 42.44
N ALA A 372 8.30 15.81 43.02
CA ALA A 372 7.21 15.07 42.39
C ALA A 372 6.68 15.73 41.09
N ARG A 373 6.74 17.05 40.94
CA ARG A 373 6.27 17.72 39.71
C ARG A 373 7.30 17.76 38.58
N ARG A 374 8.60 17.59 38.85
CA ARG A 374 9.60 17.40 37.78
C ARG A 374 9.37 16.06 37.08
N CYS A 375 8.99 15.03 37.83
CA CYS A 375 8.55 13.74 37.30
C CYS A 375 7.26 13.89 36.47
N SER A 376 6.28 14.69 36.93
CA SER A 376 5.04 14.96 36.18
C SER A 376 5.26 15.74 34.88
N ALA A 377 6.20 16.68 34.86
CA ALA A 377 6.58 17.42 33.64
C ALA A 377 7.34 16.52 32.64
N ALA A 378 8.26 15.69 33.13
CA ALA A 378 8.95 14.68 32.31
C ALA A 378 7.96 13.64 31.74
N ALA A 379 6.98 13.20 32.55
CA ALA A 379 5.90 12.32 32.12
C ALA A 379 4.99 13.00 31.09
N SER A 380 4.63 14.27 31.26
CA SER A 380 3.84 15.02 30.26
C SER A 380 4.60 15.21 28.95
N ILE A 381 5.91 15.44 29.00
CA ILE A 381 6.77 15.54 27.82
C ILE A 381 6.89 14.16 27.13
N ALA A 382 7.06 13.08 27.90
CA ALA A 382 7.11 11.72 27.38
C ALA A 382 5.77 11.31 26.73
N VAL A 383 4.63 11.66 27.35
CA VAL A 383 3.29 11.46 26.79
C VAL A 383 3.12 12.28 25.51
N SER A 384 3.52 13.54 25.50
CA SER A 384 3.46 14.39 24.30
C SER A 384 4.36 13.87 23.17
N LEU A 385 5.54 13.34 23.49
CA LEU A 385 6.44 12.68 22.53
C LEU A 385 5.83 11.38 22.01
N CYS A 386 5.24 10.56 22.89
CA CYS A 386 4.52 9.34 22.50
C CYS A 386 3.31 9.65 21.61
N GLU A 387 2.56 10.72 21.90
CA GLU A 387 1.44 11.18 21.07
C GLU A 387 1.93 11.65 19.70
N VAL A 388 3.02 12.43 19.64
CA VAL A 388 3.63 12.87 18.37
C VAL A 388 4.15 11.68 17.57
N VAL A 389 4.84 10.73 18.20
CA VAL A 389 5.35 9.51 17.56
C VAL A 389 4.19 8.63 17.06
N THR A 390 3.13 8.49 17.86
CA THR A 390 1.91 7.76 17.48
C THR A 390 1.19 8.44 16.32
N MET A 391 1.11 9.76 16.33
CA MET A 391 0.51 10.55 15.26
C MET A 391 1.31 10.42 13.95
N LEU A 392 2.64 10.41 14.03
CA LEU A 392 3.53 10.14 12.90
C LEU A 392 3.38 8.69 12.38
N ALA A 393 3.23 7.71 13.27
CA ALA A 393 2.99 6.30 12.91
C ALA A 393 1.59 6.07 12.29
N LEU A 394 0.57 6.80 12.74
CA LEU A 394 -0.78 6.74 12.17
C LEU A 394 -0.86 7.46 10.83
N LEU A 395 -0.21 8.62 10.68
CA LEU A 395 -0.03 9.31 9.39
C LEU A 395 0.75 8.43 8.39
N HIS A 396 1.73 7.66 8.88
CA HIS A 396 2.47 6.66 8.10
C HIS A 396 1.55 5.54 7.60
N LYS A 397 0.72 4.96 8.48
CA LYS A 397 -0.25 3.90 8.12
C LYS A 397 -1.35 4.40 7.18
N TRP A 398 -1.77 5.66 7.32
CA TRP A 398 -2.78 6.30 6.46
C TRP A 398 -2.24 6.59 5.04
N LYS A 399 -0.95 6.93 4.90
CA LYS A 399 -0.30 7.15 3.60
C LYS A 399 0.00 5.86 2.83
N LEU A 400 0.25 4.75 3.54
CA LEU A 400 0.38 3.39 2.97
C LEU A 400 -0.86 2.96 2.15
N VAL A 401 -2.02 3.57 2.42
CA VAL A 401 -3.29 3.29 1.74
C VAL A 401 -3.43 4.08 0.42
N ARG A 402 -2.58 5.09 0.12
CA ARG A 402 -2.88 6.07 -0.93
C ARG A 402 -1.86 6.35 -2.06
N ASN A 403 -0.76 5.60 -2.23
CA ASN A 403 0.13 5.66 -3.43
C ASN A 403 0.38 7.09 -4.02
N LEU A 404 1.31 7.86 -3.45
CA LEU A 404 1.73 9.18 -3.98
C LEU A 404 3.25 9.26 -4.23
N ASN A 405 3.65 10.00 -5.28
CA ASN A 405 4.98 10.02 -5.95
C ASN A 405 5.97 11.13 -5.49
N SER A 406 7.27 10.85 -5.71
CA SER A 406 8.51 11.71 -5.88
C SER A 406 8.90 12.75 -4.80
N GLU A 407 10.10 13.35 -4.69
CA GLU A 407 11.54 13.03 -4.88
C GLU A 407 12.35 14.03 -3.97
N TYR A 408 13.57 13.67 -3.55
CA TYR A 408 14.64 14.46 -2.86
C TYR A 408 14.40 15.19 -1.52
N VAL A 409 15.00 14.66 -0.43
CA VAL A 409 15.64 15.42 0.69
C VAL A 409 16.78 14.55 1.29
N ARG A 410 17.93 15.15 1.64
CA ARG A 410 19.05 14.49 2.38
C ARG A 410 18.79 14.49 3.90
N LEU A 411 18.48 13.32 4.46
CA LEU A 411 18.21 13.06 5.90
C LEU A 411 19.47 13.11 6.79
N ASP A 412 20.64 13.15 6.16
CA ASP A 412 21.97 13.00 6.74
C ASP A 412 22.21 14.01 7.88
N ARG A 413 21.64 15.23 7.76
CA ARG A 413 21.88 16.33 8.71
C ARG A 413 20.99 16.29 9.96
N PHE A 414 19.76 15.76 9.84
CA PHE A 414 18.87 15.56 10.98
C PHE A 414 19.31 14.35 11.81
N GLN A 415 19.78 13.30 11.13
CA GLN A 415 20.41 12.14 11.76
C GLN A 415 21.68 12.54 12.52
N SER A 416 22.59 13.34 11.94
CA SER A 416 23.78 13.82 12.68
C SER A 416 23.45 14.70 13.90
N LEU A 417 22.33 15.43 13.88
CA LEU A 417 21.87 16.20 15.04
C LEU A 417 21.36 15.27 16.16
N LEU A 418 20.62 14.22 15.81
CA LEU A 418 20.15 13.22 16.76
C LEU A 418 21.29 12.34 17.31
N GLU A 419 22.22 11.91 16.46
CA GLU A 419 23.40 11.15 16.86
C GLU A 419 24.29 11.99 17.80
N GLY A 420 24.52 13.26 17.46
CA GLY A 420 25.27 14.18 18.32
C GLY A 420 24.58 14.47 19.66
N LEU A 421 23.25 14.52 19.70
CA LEU A 421 22.49 14.65 20.94
C LEU A 421 22.62 13.39 21.80
N VAL A 422 22.51 12.21 21.20
CA VAL A 422 22.67 10.91 21.88
C VAL A 422 24.08 10.72 22.44
N GLU A 423 25.12 11.14 21.71
CA GLU A 423 26.52 11.08 22.18
C GLU A 423 26.77 12.04 23.35
N ARG A 424 26.26 13.29 23.30
CA ARG A 424 26.39 14.24 24.41
C ARG A 424 25.64 13.79 25.67
N LEU A 425 24.45 13.21 25.51
CA LEU A 425 23.69 12.64 26.62
C LEU A 425 24.39 11.41 27.22
N ARG A 426 25.03 10.58 26.40
CA ARG A 426 25.86 9.45 26.86
C ARG A 426 27.07 9.93 27.68
N ASP A 427 27.65 11.06 27.31
CA ASP A 427 28.80 11.66 28.00
C ASP A 427 28.41 12.54 29.21
N GLY A 428 27.15 12.51 29.64
CA GLY A 428 26.66 13.25 30.81
C GLY A 428 26.57 14.77 30.60
N GLN A 429 26.68 15.24 29.36
CA GLN A 429 26.54 16.66 29.02
C GLN A 429 25.07 16.98 28.77
N TRP A 430 24.40 17.51 29.78
CA TRP A 430 23.04 18.02 29.68
C TRP A 430 23.06 19.43 29.07
N PRO A 431 22.48 19.65 27.87
CA PRO A 431 22.45 20.99 27.30
C PRO A 431 21.48 21.89 28.08
N THR A 432 21.79 23.19 28.17
CA THR A 432 20.79 24.17 28.59
C THR A 432 19.77 24.32 27.46
N LEU A 433 18.50 24.08 27.80
CA LEU A 433 17.36 23.97 26.88
C LEU A 433 17.23 25.13 25.88
N ASP A 434 17.73 26.33 26.20
CA ASP A 434 17.55 27.52 25.36
C ASP A 434 18.33 27.48 24.04
N ALA A 435 19.55 26.94 24.00
CA ALA A 435 20.40 26.98 22.80
C ALA A 435 19.92 26.02 21.70
N GLU A 436 19.55 24.79 22.07
CA GLU A 436 19.02 23.80 21.12
C GLU A 436 17.55 24.08 20.76
N ARG A 437 16.78 24.73 21.66
CA ARG A 437 15.42 25.23 21.37
C ARG A 437 15.44 26.26 20.25
N ASP A 438 16.37 27.21 20.29
CA ASP A 438 16.45 28.27 19.28
C ASP A 438 16.94 27.73 17.93
N GLU A 439 17.86 26.77 17.92
CA GLU A 439 18.36 26.14 16.69
C GLU A 439 17.30 25.22 16.05
N THR A 440 16.59 24.43 16.87
CA THR A 440 15.47 23.57 16.41
C THR A 440 14.28 24.41 15.94
N ALA A 441 13.95 25.49 16.65
CA ALA A 441 12.87 26.40 16.26
C ALA A 441 13.24 27.22 15.01
N ALA A 442 14.51 27.57 14.81
CA ALA A 442 14.99 28.25 13.59
C ALA A 442 15.06 27.29 12.39
N TYR A 443 15.34 26.00 12.62
CA TYR A 443 15.25 24.95 11.60
C TYR A 443 13.79 24.68 11.21
N LEU A 444 12.90 24.47 12.17
CA LEU A 444 11.47 24.24 11.93
C LEU A 444 10.80 25.46 11.27
N ARG A 445 11.18 26.69 11.64
CA ARG A 445 10.72 27.90 10.94
C ARG A 445 11.17 27.94 9.48
N ARG A 446 12.44 27.61 9.19
CA ARG A 446 12.94 27.52 7.80
C ARG A 446 12.29 26.37 7.02
N PHE A 447 12.06 25.25 7.68
CA PHE A 447 11.39 24.08 7.12
C PHE A 447 9.93 24.41 6.74
N LEU A 448 9.18 25.04 7.65
CA LEU A 448 7.79 25.43 7.41
C LEU A 448 7.67 26.57 6.39
N HIS A 449 8.52 27.61 6.48
CA HIS A 449 8.51 28.73 5.54
C HIS A 449 8.87 28.31 4.11
N ASN A 450 9.78 27.34 3.93
CA ASN A 450 10.15 26.84 2.60
C ASN A 450 9.22 25.74 2.05
N HIS A 451 8.30 25.18 2.84
CA HIS A 451 7.46 24.03 2.43
C HIS A 451 5.95 24.31 2.45
N LEU A 452 5.49 25.41 3.06
CA LEU A 452 4.06 25.77 3.03
C LEU A 452 3.61 26.38 1.69
N ASP A 453 4.53 26.82 0.83
CA ASP A 453 4.24 27.19 -0.58
C ASP A 453 4.51 26.05 -1.59
N SER A 454 4.95 24.87 -1.13
CA SER A 454 5.14 23.71 -2.01
C SER A 454 4.91 22.39 -1.29
N HIS A 455 3.76 21.76 -1.56
CA HIS A 455 3.42 20.44 -1.04
C HIS A 455 4.39 19.36 -1.54
N GLN A 456 5.30 18.82 -0.69
CA GLN A 456 5.81 17.43 -0.77
C GLN A 456 6.83 16.99 0.32
N ALA A 457 6.83 15.66 0.58
CA ALA A 457 7.88 14.75 1.12
C ALA A 457 8.00 14.36 2.63
N LEU A 458 8.21 13.04 2.92
CA LEU A 458 9.35 12.40 3.65
C LEU A 458 9.16 10.86 3.98
N TYR A 459 10.28 10.14 4.27
CA TYR A 459 10.63 8.69 4.05
C TYR A 459 10.43 7.65 5.21
N TYR A 460 10.75 6.36 4.94
CA TYR A 460 10.71 5.14 5.82
C TYR A 460 11.97 4.91 6.70
N PRO A 461 11.87 4.18 7.84
CA PRO A 461 13.03 3.69 8.61
C PRO A 461 13.54 2.30 8.15
N THR A 462 14.83 2.05 8.38
CA THR A 462 15.52 0.75 8.33
C THR A 462 15.40 -0.02 9.66
N ALA A 463 15.83 -1.29 9.70
CA ALA A 463 15.80 -2.11 10.92
C ALA A 463 16.58 -1.50 12.11
N SER A 464 17.63 -0.72 11.86
CA SER A 464 18.36 0.03 12.91
C SER A 464 17.52 1.12 13.58
N ASP A 465 16.54 1.66 12.86
CA ASP A 465 15.69 2.73 13.37
C ASP A 465 14.57 2.17 14.28
N GLY A 466 14.12 0.95 14.02
CA GLY A 466 13.28 0.18 14.95
C GLY A 466 14.00 -0.09 16.28
N PHE A 467 15.31 -0.38 16.22
CA PHE A 467 16.13 -0.53 17.43
C PHE A 467 16.34 0.77 18.19
N ALA A 468 16.47 1.91 17.50
CA ALA A 468 16.55 3.21 18.14
C ALA A 468 15.24 3.59 18.87
N VAL A 469 14.08 3.27 18.27
CA VAL A 469 12.77 3.46 18.90
C VAL A 469 12.58 2.55 20.10
N LEU A 470 12.97 1.27 20.01
CA LEU A 470 12.93 0.34 21.15
C LEU A 470 13.88 0.78 22.28
N ARG A 471 15.06 1.32 21.96
CA ARG A 471 15.98 1.89 22.95
C ARG A 471 15.42 3.15 23.61
N LEU A 472 14.79 4.03 22.86
CA LEU A 472 14.13 5.24 23.39
C LEU A 472 12.96 4.88 24.29
N LEU A 473 12.12 3.92 23.87
CA LEU A 473 11.04 3.39 24.69
C LEU A 473 11.58 2.75 25.98
N TRP A 474 12.67 1.98 25.90
CA TRP A 474 13.32 1.41 27.09
C TRP A 474 13.91 2.47 28.02
N ILE A 475 14.58 3.52 27.50
CA ILE A 475 15.10 4.62 28.32
C ILE A 475 13.94 5.32 29.03
N CYS A 476 12.83 5.58 28.35
CA CYS A 476 11.62 6.15 28.96
C CYS A 476 11.03 5.22 30.02
N VAL A 477 10.96 3.91 29.78
CA VAL A 477 10.44 2.92 30.74
C VAL A 477 11.36 2.80 31.95
N ALA A 478 12.68 2.70 31.76
CA ALA A 478 13.65 2.58 32.84
C ALA A 478 13.67 3.83 33.74
N THR A 479 13.60 5.03 33.13
CA THR A 479 13.47 6.28 33.90
C THR A 479 12.11 6.41 34.59
N SER A 480 11.04 5.88 34.02
CA SER A 480 9.74 5.80 34.69
C SER A 480 9.72 4.79 35.84
N VAL A 481 10.38 3.63 35.71
CA VAL A 481 10.47 2.58 36.76
C VAL A 481 11.32 3.05 37.94
N GLU A 482 12.46 3.70 37.70
CA GLU A 482 13.25 4.30 38.78
C GLU A 482 12.49 5.46 39.47
N ALA A 483 11.67 6.21 38.72
CA ALA A 483 10.87 7.29 39.29
C ALA A 483 9.59 6.82 40.03
N SER A 484 9.09 5.62 39.74
CA SER A 484 7.85 5.05 40.32
C SER A 484 8.10 4.02 41.43
N ALA A 485 9.36 3.71 41.74
CA ALA A 485 9.73 2.86 42.88
C ALA A 485 9.18 3.36 44.23
N ASP A 486 8.81 4.66 44.31
CA ASP A 486 8.19 5.27 45.50
C ASP A 486 6.67 5.51 45.39
N GLU A 487 6.02 5.36 44.22
CA GLU A 487 4.58 5.64 44.05
C GLU A 487 3.89 4.62 43.11
N GLY A 488 3.33 3.53 43.68
CA GLY A 488 2.14 2.82 43.19
C GLY A 488 2.18 2.06 41.84
N LEU A 489 1.90 0.75 41.89
CA LEU A 489 1.98 -0.26 40.81
C LEU A 489 1.09 -0.08 39.56
N ASP A 490 0.14 0.86 39.52
CA ASP A 490 -0.89 0.90 38.46
C ASP A 490 -0.40 1.49 37.12
N GLU A 491 0.55 2.43 37.13
CA GLU A 491 1.14 2.96 35.89
C GLU A 491 2.13 1.99 35.25
N LEU A 492 2.85 1.20 36.07
CA LEU A 492 3.74 0.14 35.60
C LEU A 492 2.98 -0.95 34.83
N ALA A 493 1.75 -1.27 35.27
CA ALA A 493 0.88 -2.24 34.61
C ALA A 493 0.41 -1.78 33.22
N LEU A 494 0.22 -0.48 33.02
CA LEU A 494 -0.14 0.10 31.72
C LEU A 494 1.06 0.05 30.77
N VAL A 495 2.24 0.41 31.25
CA VAL A 495 3.51 0.34 30.50
C VAL A 495 3.82 -1.10 30.10
N HIS A 496 3.70 -2.06 31.01
CA HIS A 496 3.90 -3.49 30.72
C HIS A 496 2.90 -4.01 29.68
N ARG A 497 1.64 -3.56 29.73
CA ARG A 497 0.61 -3.97 28.77
C ARG A 497 0.88 -3.43 27.37
N GLU A 498 1.33 -2.19 27.24
CA GLU A 498 1.74 -1.60 25.97
C GLU A 498 3.03 -2.25 25.44
N LEU A 499 4.01 -2.53 26.31
CA LEU A 499 5.24 -3.23 25.93
C LEU A 499 4.94 -4.65 25.41
N ALA A 500 4.08 -5.40 26.11
CA ALA A 500 3.65 -6.72 25.68
C ALA A 500 2.94 -6.68 24.32
N TRP A 501 2.14 -5.65 24.07
CA TRP A 501 1.49 -5.45 22.77
C TRP A 501 2.52 -5.18 21.66
N TRP A 502 3.52 -4.34 21.91
CA TRP A 502 4.61 -4.11 20.97
C TRP A 502 5.48 -5.35 20.73
N LEU A 503 5.78 -6.12 21.76
CA LEU A 503 6.56 -7.37 21.65
C LEU A 503 5.84 -8.43 20.82
N THR A 504 4.50 -8.48 20.82
CA THR A 504 3.74 -9.39 19.94
C THR A 504 3.84 -9.04 18.45
N LEU A 505 4.33 -7.85 18.08
CA LEU A 505 4.54 -7.44 16.70
C LEU A 505 5.91 -7.88 16.13
N PHE A 506 6.83 -8.34 16.98
CA PHE A 506 8.16 -8.80 16.59
C PHE A 506 8.29 -10.33 16.68
N ARG A 507 9.19 -10.93 15.90
CA ARG A 507 9.47 -12.36 16.03
C ARG A 507 10.25 -12.59 17.32
N PHE A 508 9.82 -13.57 18.13
CA PHE A 508 10.45 -13.88 19.41
C PHE A 508 11.96 -14.11 19.32
N ASP A 509 12.45 -14.71 18.22
CA ASP A 509 13.87 -14.93 17.98
C ASP A 509 14.66 -13.62 17.74
N GLU A 510 14.03 -12.61 17.14
CA GLU A 510 14.63 -11.30 16.90
C GLU A 510 14.66 -10.46 18.18
N VAL A 511 13.62 -10.56 19.01
CA VAL A 511 13.58 -9.98 20.36
C VAL A 511 14.66 -10.62 21.24
N ARG A 512 14.74 -11.95 21.27
CA ARG A 512 15.75 -12.68 22.05
C ARG A 512 17.19 -12.33 21.63
N ALA A 513 17.45 -12.20 20.33
CA ALA A 513 18.78 -11.81 19.83
C ALA A 513 19.13 -10.34 20.14
N ALA A 514 18.13 -9.47 20.28
CA ALA A 514 18.36 -8.08 20.70
C ALA A 514 18.58 -7.95 22.20
N LEU A 515 17.93 -8.81 23.00
CA LEU A 515 18.05 -8.81 24.45
C LEU A 515 19.32 -9.51 24.95
N SER A 516 20.00 -10.32 24.13
CA SER A 516 21.22 -11.03 24.54
C SER A 516 22.42 -10.14 24.85
N ASP A 517 22.37 -8.85 24.49
CA ASP A 517 23.40 -7.85 24.79
C ASP A 517 23.16 -7.12 26.14
N LEU A 518 22.05 -7.41 26.83
CA LEU A 518 21.75 -6.87 28.16
C LEU A 518 22.35 -7.74 29.28
N PRO A 519 22.56 -7.20 30.49
CA PRO A 519 22.97 -7.98 31.66
C PRO A 519 22.02 -9.17 31.90
N SER A 520 22.60 -10.31 32.30
CA SER A 520 21.88 -11.59 32.38
C SER A 520 20.59 -11.58 33.22
N ALA A 521 20.57 -10.84 34.33
CA ALA A 521 19.40 -10.77 35.22
C ALA A 521 18.21 -9.99 34.61
N GLU A 522 18.48 -8.94 33.85
CA GLU A 522 17.45 -8.15 33.15
C GLU A 522 16.92 -8.89 31.92
N THR A 523 17.80 -9.63 31.25
CA THR A 523 17.48 -10.47 30.10
C THR A 523 16.56 -11.64 30.49
N GLU A 524 16.80 -12.29 31.63
CA GLU A 524 15.95 -13.38 32.12
C GLU A 524 14.55 -12.90 32.50
N ALA A 525 14.43 -11.79 33.23
CA ALA A 525 13.13 -11.22 33.60
C ALA A 525 12.28 -10.80 32.39
N LEU A 526 12.92 -10.28 31.33
CA LEU A 526 12.27 -9.90 30.07
C LEU A 526 11.90 -11.09 29.18
N LEU A 527 12.62 -12.22 29.27
CA LEU A 527 12.28 -13.44 28.54
C LEU A 527 11.18 -14.26 29.22
N GLU A 528 10.99 -14.10 30.54
CA GLU A 528 9.90 -14.71 31.29
C GLU A 528 8.55 -13.98 31.11
N CYS A 529 8.57 -12.65 30.93
CA CYS A 529 7.38 -11.85 30.54
C CYS A 529 7.01 -12.07 29.08
#